data_AF-L9VL71-F1
#
_entry.id   AF-L9VL71-F1
#
_cell.length_a   1.000
_cell.length_b   1.000
_cell.length_c   1.000
_cell.angle_alpha   90.00
_cell.angle_beta   90.00
_cell.angle_gamma   90.00
#
_symmetry.space_group_name_H-M   'P 1'
#
loop_
_entity.id
_entity.type
_entity.pdbx_description
1 polymer ?
#
loop_
_entity_poly.entity_id
_entity_poly.type
_entity_poly.pdbx_seq_one_letter_code
_entity_poly.pdbx_strand_id
1 'polypeptide(L)'
;MATAVKVDEDAKSRLEELQAEIRLQTGRNVTQQELLTRIIDGAYESRDEVINSFRESTVPLSESEKETMRRGRFRSGVDTDETDVDDVLYG
;
A
#
# COMPACT_ATOMS: atom_id res chain seq x y z
N MET A 1 -0.31 -26.12 13.53
CA MET A 1 -0.74 -25.52 14.82
C MET A 1 -1.67 -24.37 14.48
N ALA A 2 -2.85 -24.27 15.08
CA ALA A 2 -3.71 -23.11 14.89
C ALA A 2 -3.16 -21.95 15.73
N THR A 3 -2.63 -20.92 15.08
CA THR A 3 -2.14 -19.70 15.74
C THR A 3 -3.34 -18.80 16.02
N ALA A 4 -3.62 -18.53 17.30
CA ALA A 4 -4.64 -17.57 17.69
C ALA A 4 -4.05 -16.16 17.62
N VAL A 5 -4.64 -15.30 16.78
CA VAL A 5 -4.29 -13.88 16.68
C VAL A 5 -5.29 -13.08 17.49
N LYS A 6 -4.81 -12.19 18.35
CA LYS A 6 -5.68 -11.24 19.06
C LYS A 6 -6.02 -10.10 18.12
N VAL A 7 -7.31 -9.85 17.95
CA VAL A 7 -7.86 -8.78 17.12
C VAL A 7 -8.61 -7.84 18.06
N ASP A 8 -8.40 -6.54 17.94
CA ASP A 8 -9.18 -5.53 18.66
C ASP A 8 -10.63 -5.46 18.14
N GLU A 9 -11.51 -4.87 18.92
CA GLU A 9 -12.95 -4.82 18.61
C GLU A 9 -13.23 -3.98 17.34
N ASP A 10 -12.43 -2.95 17.06
CA ASP A 10 -12.58 -2.14 15.85
C ASP A 10 -12.22 -2.95 14.60
N ALA A 11 -11.08 -3.64 14.61
CA ALA A 11 -10.66 -4.51 13.52
C ALA A 11 -11.64 -5.67 13.31
N LYS A 12 -12.20 -6.23 14.39
CA LYS A 12 -13.24 -7.26 14.30
C LYS A 12 -14.51 -6.72 13.64
N SER A 13 -14.95 -5.53 14.02
CA SER A 13 -16.13 -4.88 13.42
C SER A 13 -15.95 -4.64 11.92
N ARG A 14 -14.76 -4.19 11.50
CA ARG A 14 -14.41 -4.03 10.07
C ARG A 14 -14.42 -5.35 9.31
N LEU A 15 -13.95 -6.44 9.92
CA LEU A 15 -14.03 -7.76 9.30
C LEU A 15 -15.47 -8.20 9.09
N GLU A 16 -16.35 -7.99 10.07
CA GLU A 16 -17.78 -8.35 9.95
C GLU A 16 -18.51 -7.52 8.89
N GLU A 17 -18.21 -6.22 8.79
CA GLU A 17 -18.73 -5.35 7.74
C GLU A 17 -18.34 -5.85 6.35
N LEU A 18 -17.06 -6.18 6.16
CA LEU A 18 -16.56 -6.69 4.88
C LEU A 18 -17.16 -8.06 4.52
N GLN A 19 -17.38 -8.93 5.51
CA GLN A 19 -18.10 -10.20 5.29
C GLN A 19 -19.53 -9.97 4.83
N ALA A 20 -20.24 -9.01 5.43
CA ALA A 20 -21.60 -8.66 5.04
C ALA A 20 -21.64 -8.10 3.62
N GLU A 21 -20.70 -7.23 3.26
CA GLU A 21 -20.59 -6.69 1.90
C GLU A 21 -20.32 -7.79 0.86
N ILE A 22 -19.38 -8.70 1.14
CA ILE A 22 -19.10 -9.85 0.27
C ILE A 22 -20.35 -10.70 0.09
N ARG A 23 -21.11 -10.96 1.16
CA ARG A 23 -22.36 -11.71 1.07
C ARG A 23 -23.40 -10.98 0.22
N LEU A 24 -23.53 -9.66 0.37
CA LEU A 24 -24.49 -8.86 -0.40
C LEU A 24 -24.15 -8.84 -1.89
N GLN A 25 -22.87 -8.69 -2.25
CA GLN A 25 -22.44 -8.57 -3.64
C GLN A 25 -22.31 -9.93 -4.36
N THR A 26 -21.83 -10.96 -3.66
CA THR A 26 -21.50 -12.26 -4.27
C THR A 26 -22.48 -13.38 -3.92
N GLY A 27 -23.34 -13.18 -2.93
CA GLY A 27 -24.23 -14.21 -2.39
C GLY A 27 -23.52 -15.30 -1.58
N ARG A 28 -22.20 -15.22 -1.39
CA ARG A 28 -21.41 -16.23 -0.68
C ARG A 28 -21.22 -15.84 0.78
N ASN A 29 -21.42 -16.80 1.68
CA ASN A 29 -20.98 -16.66 3.06
C ASN A 29 -19.51 -17.06 3.15
N VAL A 30 -18.70 -16.18 3.71
CA VAL A 30 -17.26 -16.42 3.96
C VAL A 30 -17.00 -16.35 5.45
N THR A 31 -16.11 -17.21 5.96
CA THR A 31 -15.70 -17.16 7.37
C THR A 31 -14.68 -16.05 7.61
N GLN A 32 -14.53 -15.61 8.86
CA GLN A 32 -13.52 -14.61 9.22
C GLN A 32 -12.10 -15.11 8.92
N GLN A 33 -11.86 -16.41 9.13
CA GLN A 33 -10.58 -17.03 8.82
C GLN A 33 -10.28 -16.99 7.31
N GLU A 34 -11.23 -17.37 6.46
CA GLU A 34 -11.05 -17.32 5.00
C GLU A 34 -10.79 -15.90 4.51
N LEU A 35 -11.55 -14.93 5.02
CA LEU A 35 -11.37 -13.52 4.69
C LEU A 35 -9.97 -13.03 5.09
N LEU A 36 -9.54 -13.34 6.31
CA LEU A 36 -8.22 -12.94 6.82
C LEU A 36 -7.09 -13.60 6.00
N THR A 37 -7.21 -14.88 5.67
CA THR A 37 -6.25 -15.58 4.80
C THR A 37 -6.14 -14.88 3.45
N ARG A 38 -7.28 -14.53 2.83
CA ARG A 38 -7.28 -13.86 1.52
C ARG A 38 -6.64 -12.47 1.56
N ILE A 39 -6.87 -11.72 2.63
CA ILE A 39 -6.23 -10.41 2.85
C ILE A 39 -4.73 -10.58 3.04
N ILE A 40 -4.29 -11.56 3.82
CA ILE A 40 -2.86 -11.84 4.04
C ILE A 40 -2.19 -12.23 2.72
N ASP A 41 -2.82 -13.05 1.89
CA ASP A 41 -2.29 -13.43 0.58
C ASP A 41 -2.09 -12.20 -0.32
N GLY A 42 -3.07 -11.29 -0.37
CA GLY A 42 -2.94 -10.03 -1.13
C GLY A 42 -1.87 -9.11 -0.55
N ALA A 43 -1.77 -9.02 0.77
CA ALA A 43 -0.72 -8.27 1.46
C ALA A 43 0.68 -8.86 1.21
N TYR A 44 0.78 -10.16 0.93
CA TYR A 44 2.04 -10.82 0.59
C TYR A 44 2.52 -10.46 -0.81
N GLU A 45 1.61 -10.23 -1.76
CA GLU A 45 1.93 -9.72 -3.11
C GLU A 45 2.49 -8.28 -3.04
N SER A 46 1.97 -7.46 -2.12
CA SER A 46 2.47 -6.11 -1.80
C SER A 46 3.35 -6.07 -0.55
N ARG A 47 4.21 -7.09 -0.35
CA ARG A 47 5.02 -7.24 0.87
C ARG A 47 5.83 -5.99 1.22
N ASP A 48 6.40 -5.31 0.23
CA ASP A 48 7.22 -4.12 0.47
C ASP A 48 6.41 -2.96 1.04
N GLU A 49 5.16 -2.75 0.58
CA GLU A 49 4.26 -1.72 1.11
C GLU A 49 3.91 -2.01 2.57
N VAL A 50 3.63 -3.28 2.89
CA VAL A 50 3.34 -3.71 4.26
C VAL A 50 4.56 -3.52 5.16
N ILE A 51 5.76 -3.88 4.70
CA ILE A 51 6.99 -3.64 5.48
C ILE A 51 7.20 -2.14 5.69
N ASN A 52 6.97 -1.33 4.64
CA ASN A 52 7.11 0.11 4.70
C ASN A 52 6.11 0.77 5.67
N SER A 53 4.89 0.24 5.83
CA SER A 53 3.90 0.80 6.75
C SER A 53 4.30 0.70 8.22
N PHE A 54 5.22 -0.20 8.58
CA PHE A 54 5.78 -0.32 9.93
C PHE A 54 7.07 0.49 10.14
N ARG A 55 7.57 1.18 9.11
CA ARG A 55 8.77 2.03 9.26
C ARG A 55 8.35 3.39 9.82
N GLU A 56 8.94 3.78 10.95
CA GLU A 56 8.68 5.09 11.60
C GLU A 56 9.20 6.29 10.78
N SER A 57 10.12 6.06 9.83
CA SER A 57 10.72 7.09 8.99
C SER A 57 10.84 6.64 7.54
N THR A 58 10.71 7.57 6.60
CA THR A 58 10.97 7.35 5.18
C THR A 58 12.44 6.99 5.01
N VAL A 59 12.74 5.71 4.79
CA VAL A 59 14.09 5.32 4.41
C VAL A 59 14.35 5.80 2.99
N PRO A 60 15.57 6.26 2.68
CA PRO A 60 15.92 6.60 1.32
C PRO A 60 15.70 5.38 0.42
N LEU A 61 15.19 5.64 -0.79
CA LEU A 61 15.02 4.62 -1.82
C LEU A 61 16.28 3.76 -1.92
N SER A 62 16.09 2.45 -2.09
CA SER A 62 17.20 1.55 -2.45
C SER A 62 17.81 1.98 -3.78
N GLU A 63 19.05 1.57 -4.06
CA GLU A 63 19.70 1.92 -5.32
C GLU A 63 18.92 1.42 -6.54
N SER A 64 18.27 0.25 -6.46
CA SER A 64 17.39 -0.27 -7.51
C SER A 64 16.13 0.58 -7.71
N GLU A 65 15.55 1.12 -6.64
CA GLU A 65 14.40 2.04 -6.72
C GLU A 65 14.83 3.40 -7.27
N LYS A 66 16.00 3.92 -6.87
CA LYS A 66 16.58 5.13 -7.45
C LYS A 66 16.87 4.95 -8.94
N GLU A 67 17.37 3.80 -9.36
CA GLU A 67 17.60 3.48 -10.77
C GLU A 67 16.28 3.38 -11.54
N THR A 68 15.25 2.79 -10.95
CA THR A 68 13.90 2.74 -11.52
C THR A 68 13.30 4.13 -11.66
N MET A 69 13.40 4.98 -10.63
CA MET A 69 12.98 6.38 -10.67
C MET A 69 13.78 7.22 -11.69
N ARG A 70 15.00 6.79 -12.05
CA ARG A 70 15.82 7.44 -13.09
C ARG A 70 15.50 6.90 -14.49
N ARG A 71 14.97 5.68 -14.62
CA ARG A 71 14.51 5.15 -15.91
C ARG A 71 13.37 6.01 -16.45
N GLY A 72 13.58 6.60 -17.62
CA GLY A 72 12.61 7.47 -18.29
C GLY A 72 12.82 8.97 -18.06
N ARG A 73 13.75 9.37 -17.18
CA ARG A 73 14.20 10.77 -17.16
C ARG A 73 15.05 11.04 -18.39
N PHE A 74 14.61 12.01 -19.20
CA PHE A 74 15.43 12.61 -20.24
C PHE A 74 15.93 13.97 -19.74
N ARG A 75 17.19 14.29 -20.02
CA ARG A 75 17.71 15.63 -19.77
C ARG A 75 17.35 16.48 -20.98
N SER A 76 16.53 17.51 -20.80
CA SER A 76 16.12 18.43 -21.87
C SER A 76 17.29 19.28 -22.42
N GLY A 77 18.41 19.31 -21.71
CA GLY A 77 19.59 20.12 -22.06
C GLY A 77 19.52 21.56 -21.56
N VAL A 78 18.41 21.94 -20.93
CA VAL A 78 18.23 23.20 -20.20
C VAL A 78 18.44 22.90 -18.73
N ASP A 79 19.32 23.66 -18.07
CA ASP A 79 19.39 23.62 -16.61
C ASP A 79 18.21 24.42 -16.09
N THR A 80 17.37 23.77 -15.28
CA THR A 80 16.16 24.35 -14.69
C THR A 80 16.38 24.42 -13.20
N ASP A 81 16.17 25.60 -12.62
CA ASP A 81 16.23 25.82 -11.17
C ASP A 81 14.82 25.95 -10.56
N GLU A 82 14.76 26.18 -9.25
CA GLU A 82 13.50 26.30 -8.51
C GLU A 82 12.70 27.53 -8.94
N THR A 83 13.39 28.64 -9.30
CA THR A 83 12.74 29.88 -9.74
C THR A 83 12.06 29.68 -11.09
N ASP A 84 12.71 28.96 -12.02
CA ASP A 84 12.10 28.60 -13.31
C ASP A 84 10.80 27.79 -13.15
N VAL A 85 10.73 26.92 -12.13
CA VAL A 85 9.54 26.09 -11.85
C VAL A 85 8.43 26.92 -11.22
N ASP A 86 8.79 27.78 -10.27
CA ASP A 86 7.82 28.62 -9.56
C ASP A 86 7.17 29.64 -10.50
N ASP A 87 7.93 30.27 -11.39
CA ASP A 87 7.40 31.19 -12.40
C ASP A 87 6.38 30.51 -13.34
N VAL A 88 6.52 29.19 -13.59
CA VAL A 88 5.61 28.43 -14.47
C VAL A 88 4.40 27.88 -13.72
N LEU A 89 4.58 27.41 -12.48
CA LEU A 89 3.52 26.73 -11.71
C LEU A 89 2.74 27.66 -10.79
N TYR A 90 3.36 28.74 -10.31
CA TYR A 90 2.79 29.62 -9.29
C TYR A 90 2.67 31.08 -9.73
N GLY A 91 3.52 31.53 -10.66
CA GLY A 91 3.36 32.81 -11.39
C GLY A 91 3.80 34.07 -10.64
#